data_AF-A0AAW2QN13-F1
#
_entry.id   AF-A0AAW2QN13-F1
#
_cell.length_a   1.000
_cell.length_b   1.000
_cell.length_c   1.000
_cell.angle_alpha   90.00
_cell.angle_beta   90.00
_cell.angle_gamma   90.00
#
_symmetry.space_group_name_H-M   'P 1'
#
loop_
_entity.id
_entity.type
_entity.pdbx_description
1 polymer ?
#
loop_
_entity_poly.entity_id
_entity_poly.type
_entity_poly.pdbx_seq_one_letter_code
_entity_poly.pdbx_strand_id
1 'polypeptide(L)'
;MAPSLFLSFILRHLLLVLLLLLLPHRNVLTRAAGGRWDFLLSNIGISAMHMQLLYTDRVVIFDRTDFGVSNISLPAGKCRNDPSDTALVNDCTAHSVEYDVATNSVRPLMVLTDTWCSSGAVMPDGTLVQTGGYNDGDHTVRLYKPCTNNSCDWREINPGLTQRRWYATNHILPDGRAIVVGGRRQHNYEFYPKTSRLIPRTVVRTYPYRVGDPRSYPSTGSAVLLPMTENSAGSAEVLVCGGAPKGAYLSAMNGRFVTALDTCAKIRINDPNPEWVMETMPMPRVMGDMVLLPNANVLIINGAGSGAAGWELGRKPVLAPVVYRPTNPLGSRFEVTKFQVPECYHSTALLLRDGSSSCWRQQSSYPL
;
A
#
# COMPACT_ATOMS: atom_id res chain seq x y z
N MET A 1 -32.61 11.66 61.47
CA MET A 1 -31.84 10.93 60.43
C MET A 1 -30.68 10.23 61.12
N ALA A 2 -30.62 8.90 61.01
CA ALA A 2 -29.79 8.09 61.90
C ALA A 2 -28.27 8.25 61.61
N PRO A 3 -27.45 8.56 62.64
CA PRO A 3 -26.00 8.76 62.48
C PRO A 3 -25.23 7.52 62.02
N SER A 4 -25.86 6.34 62.05
CA SER A 4 -25.28 5.08 61.59
C SER A 4 -25.08 4.99 60.07
N LEU A 5 -25.95 5.63 59.29
CA LEU A 5 -25.88 5.61 57.82
C LEU A 5 -24.73 6.48 57.29
N PHE A 6 -24.43 7.58 57.97
CA PHE A 6 -23.37 8.51 57.58
C PHE A 6 -21.97 7.90 57.80
N LEU A 7 -21.79 7.20 58.92
CA LEU A 7 -20.52 6.54 59.24
C LEU A 7 -20.23 5.37 58.29
N SER A 8 -21.25 4.59 57.92
CA SER A 8 -21.15 3.52 56.93
C SER A 8 -20.75 4.05 55.54
N PHE A 9 -21.26 5.23 55.16
CA PHE A 9 -20.95 5.84 53.86
C PHE A 9 -19.50 6.31 53.79
N ILE A 10 -19.01 6.94 54.87
CA ILE A 10 -17.61 7.40 54.98
C ILE A 10 -16.65 6.20 54.98
N LEU A 11 -16.97 5.13 55.71
CA LEU A 11 -16.14 3.93 55.76
C LEU A 11 -16.04 3.23 54.40
N ARG A 12 -17.15 3.17 53.64
CA ARG A 12 -17.17 2.60 52.28
C ARG A 12 -16.37 3.45 51.30
N HIS A 13 -16.43 4.78 51.40
CA HIS A 13 -15.63 5.66 50.55
C HIS A 13 -14.13 5.59 50.88
N LEU A 14 -13.76 5.54 52.16
CA LEU A 14 -12.37 5.34 52.56
C LEU A 14 -11.83 3.98 52.09
N LEU A 15 -12.63 2.92 52.17
CA LEU A 15 -12.24 1.60 51.67
C LEU A 15 -12.06 1.59 50.14
N LEU A 16 -12.92 2.30 49.40
CA LEU A 16 -12.83 2.42 47.94
C LEU A 16 -11.57 3.20 47.51
N VAL A 17 -11.26 4.30 48.21
CA VAL A 17 -10.05 5.10 47.97
C VAL A 17 -8.79 4.30 48.31
N LEU A 18 -8.81 3.54 49.40
CA LEU A 18 -7.69 2.66 49.77
C LEU A 18 -7.48 1.53 48.73
N LEU A 19 -8.56 0.94 48.21
CA LEU A 19 -8.49 -0.04 47.12
C LEU A 19 -7.94 0.56 45.82
N LEU A 20 -8.29 1.81 45.50
CA LEU A 20 -7.77 2.51 44.33
C LEU A 20 -6.29 2.87 44.47
N LEU A 21 -5.81 3.13 45.69
CA LEU A 21 -4.40 3.39 45.98
C LEU A 21 -3.54 2.10 46.07
N LEU A 22 -4.18 0.94 46.30
CA LEU A 22 -3.53 -0.38 46.34
C LEU A 22 -3.55 -1.10 44.98
N LEU A 23 -4.26 -0.57 43.98
CA LEU A 23 -4.08 -1.03 42.61
C LEU A 23 -2.63 -0.74 42.21
N PRO A 24 -1.84 -1.74 41.80
CA PRO A 24 -0.50 -1.47 41.30
C PRO A 24 -0.66 -0.53 40.12
N HIS A 25 -0.18 0.70 40.26
CA HIS A 25 0.09 1.54 39.11
C HIS A 25 1.07 0.75 38.25
N ARG A 26 0.54 -0.01 37.28
CA ARG A 26 1.31 -0.48 36.15
C ARG A 26 1.69 0.79 35.40
N ASN A 27 2.79 1.39 35.85
CA ASN A 27 3.67 2.15 34.99
C ASN A 27 4.05 1.18 33.89
N VAL A 28 3.23 1.10 32.84
CA VAL A 28 3.65 0.54 31.57
C VAL A 28 4.66 1.55 31.07
N LEU A 29 5.90 1.40 31.55
CA LEU A 29 7.06 1.83 30.81
C LEU A 29 6.93 1.11 29.48
N THR A 30 6.41 1.82 28.47
CA THR A 30 6.56 1.44 27.06
C THR A 30 8.04 1.58 26.75
N ARG A 31 8.82 0.62 27.26
CA ARG A 31 10.13 0.32 26.75
C ARG A 31 9.87 0.04 25.27
N ALA A 32 10.35 0.92 24.40
CA ALA A 32 10.40 0.67 22.97
C ALA A 32 11.16 -0.65 22.81
N ALA A 33 10.40 -1.74 22.69
CA ALA A 33 10.95 -3.06 22.51
C ALA A 33 11.73 -2.99 21.20
N GLY A 34 13.02 -3.30 21.24
CA GLY A 34 13.81 -3.46 20.03
C GLY A 34 13.04 -4.43 19.13
N GLY A 35 12.60 -3.95 17.97
CA GLY A 35 11.79 -4.75 17.05
C GLY A 35 12.50 -6.06 16.74
N ARG A 36 11.74 -7.16 16.74
CA ARG A 36 12.24 -8.49 16.39
C ARG A 36 11.73 -8.87 15.02
N TRP A 37 12.61 -9.39 14.18
CA TRP A 37 12.23 -10.00 12.91
C TRP A 37 12.04 -11.50 13.13
N ASP A 38 10.86 -12.00 12.78
CA ASP A 38 10.54 -13.43 12.81
C ASP A 38 10.34 -13.93 11.38
N PHE A 39 10.99 -15.04 11.05
CA PHE A 39 10.84 -15.70 9.76
C PHE A 39 9.57 -16.56 9.76
N LEU A 40 8.65 -16.28 8.84
CA LEU A 40 7.34 -16.94 8.81
C LEU A 40 7.31 -18.13 7.85
N LEU A 41 7.61 -17.90 6.58
CA LEU A 41 7.64 -18.92 5.53
C LEU A 41 8.83 -18.68 4.58
N SER A 42 9.44 -19.78 4.12
CA SER A 42 10.52 -19.73 3.13
C SER A 42 10.03 -19.51 1.70
N ASN A 43 8.81 -19.94 1.40
CA ASN A 43 8.20 -19.81 0.08
C ASN A 43 6.66 -19.90 0.20
N ILE A 44 5.95 -19.07 -0.55
CA ILE A 44 4.48 -19.05 -0.64
C ILE A 44 3.95 -19.54 -2.00
N GLY A 45 4.85 -19.98 -2.89
CA GLY A 45 4.56 -20.50 -4.23
C GLY A 45 4.56 -19.45 -5.34
N ILE A 46 4.46 -18.18 -5.00
CA ILE A 46 4.42 -17.05 -5.95
C ILE A 46 5.39 -15.94 -5.55
N SER A 47 5.70 -15.05 -6.48
CA SER A 47 6.39 -13.79 -6.19
C SER A 47 5.41 -12.75 -5.63
N ALA A 48 5.81 -12.05 -4.57
CA ALA A 48 4.96 -11.08 -3.89
C ALA A 48 5.00 -9.70 -4.58
N MET A 49 4.54 -9.61 -5.83
CA MET A 49 4.52 -8.35 -6.59
C MET A 49 3.55 -7.32 -5.99
N HIS A 50 2.38 -7.77 -5.56
CA HIS A 50 1.42 -6.96 -4.83
C HIS A 50 0.99 -7.69 -3.56
N MET A 51 0.70 -6.91 -2.51
CA MET A 51 0.09 -7.44 -1.30
C MET A 51 -0.82 -6.45 -0.61
N GLN A 52 -1.79 -6.99 0.11
CA GLN A 52 -2.73 -6.22 0.90
C GLN A 52 -3.15 -6.99 2.14
N LEU A 53 -2.92 -6.41 3.32
CA LEU A 53 -3.54 -6.88 4.56
C LEU A 53 -5.01 -6.52 4.58
N LEU A 54 -5.85 -7.48 4.93
CA LEU A 54 -7.28 -7.33 5.09
C LEU A 54 -7.67 -7.20 6.56
N TYR A 55 -8.91 -6.77 6.78
CA TYR A 55 -9.50 -6.65 8.11
C TYR A 55 -9.75 -8.00 8.82
N THR A 56 -9.34 -9.11 8.22
CA THR A 56 -9.50 -10.48 8.75
C THR A 56 -8.17 -11.08 9.18
N ASP A 57 -7.10 -10.28 9.28
CA ASP A 57 -5.73 -10.74 9.56
C ASP A 57 -5.22 -11.74 8.52
N ARG A 58 -5.72 -11.57 7.29
CA ARG A 58 -5.29 -12.29 6.10
C ARG A 58 -4.60 -11.33 5.16
N VAL A 59 -3.55 -11.78 4.49
CA VAL A 59 -2.82 -11.00 3.48
C VAL A 59 -3.10 -11.62 2.12
N VAL A 60 -3.68 -10.84 1.22
CA VAL A 60 -3.80 -11.25 -0.19
C VAL A 60 -2.51 -10.85 -0.89
N ILE A 61 -1.86 -11.82 -1.53
CA ILE A 61 -0.60 -11.66 -2.26
C ILE A 61 -0.84 -12.14 -3.70
N PHE A 62 -0.32 -11.43 -4.69
CA PHE A 62 -0.49 -11.81 -6.08
C PHE A 62 0.64 -11.33 -6.98
N ASP A 63 0.83 -12.09 -8.04
CA ASP A 63 1.82 -11.91 -9.08
C ASP A 63 1.17 -11.74 -10.46
N ARG A 64 2.01 -11.44 -11.44
CA ARG A 64 1.69 -11.48 -12.87
C ARG A 64 1.44 -12.90 -13.36
N THR A 65 0.70 -13.05 -14.46
CA THR A 65 0.38 -14.38 -15.04
C THR A 65 1.20 -14.71 -16.28
N ASP A 66 1.81 -13.71 -16.92
CA ASP A 66 2.43 -13.78 -18.24
C ASP A 66 3.91 -14.21 -18.22
N PHE A 67 4.37 -14.87 -17.14
CA PHE A 67 5.78 -15.28 -16.95
C PHE A 67 5.98 -16.79 -16.78
N GLY A 68 4.93 -17.59 -16.95
CA GLY A 68 4.96 -19.05 -16.86
C GLY A 68 4.34 -19.58 -15.57
N VAL A 69 4.65 -20.83 -15.22
CA VAL A 69 4.04 -21.52 -14.08
C VAL A 69 4.51 -20.98 -12.73
N SER A 70 3.62 -21.00 -11.73
CA SER A 70 3.94 -20.75 -10.32
C SER A 70 4.23 -22.05 -9.56
N ASN A 71 4.87 -21.98 -8.39
CA ASN A 71 5.22 -23.13 -7.56
C ASN A 71 4.09 -23.53 -6.57
N ILE A 72 2.84 -23.25 -6.94
CA ILE A 72 1.64 -23.62 -6.18
C ILE A 72 0.48 -23.89 -7.15
N SER A 73 -0.23 -24.99 -6.95
CA SER A 73 -1.34 -25.41 -7.83
C SER A 73 -2.68 -24.86 -7.37
N LEU A 74 -3.58 -24.60 -8.32
CA LEU A 74 -4.98 -24.33 -8.02
C LEU A 74 -5.67 -25.60 -7.48
N PRO A 75 -6.65 -25.45 -6.58
CA PRO A 75 -7.29 -26.59 -5.93
C PRO A 75 -8.22 -27.34 -6.88
N ALA A 76 -8.44 -28.63 -6.60
CA ALA A 76 -9.42 -29.48 -7.29
C ALA A 76 -9.23 -29.60 -8.82
N GLY A 77 -7.99 -29.47 -9.32
CA GLY A 77 -7.68 -29.57 -10.75
C GLY A 77 -8.22 -28.41 -11.58
N LYS A 78 -8.63 -27.30 -10.93
CA LYS A 78 -9.05 -26.08 -11.61
C LYS A 78 -7.86 -25.51 -12.39
N CYS A 79 -8.11 -25.04 -13.61
CA CYS A 79 -7.11 -24.34 -14.41
C CYS A 79 -7.68 -23.01 -14.89
N ARG A 80 -6.81 -22.00 -14.93
CA ARG A 80 -7.04 -20.72 -15.59
C ARG A 80 -6.92 -20.93 -17.09
N ASN A 81 -7.95 -20.52 -17.83
CA ASN A 81 -7.96 -20.55 -19.28
C ASN A 81 -8.16 -19.12 -19.79
N ASP A 82 -7.12 -18.58 -20.41
CA ASP A 82 -7.09 -17.23 -20.93
C ASP A 82 -6.35 -17.19 -22.27
N PRO A 83 -7.08 -17.09 -23.39
CA PRO A 83 -6.49 -16.98 -24.72
C PRO A 83 -5.62 -15.73 -24.94
N SER A 84 -5.72 -14.73 -24.05
CA SER A 84 -4.96 -13.49 -24.14
C SER A 84 -3.59 -13.59 -23.48
N ASP A 85 -3.37 -14.62 -22.64
CA ASP A 85 -2.11 -14.78 -21.92
C ASP A 85 -0.97 -15.12 -22.87
N THR A 86 0.15 -14.42 -22.71
CA THR A 86 1.30 -14.55 -23.61
C THR A 86 2.24 -15.69 -23.26
N ALA A 87 2.11 -16.28 -22.06
CA ALA A 87 2.94 -17.39 -21.60
C ALA A 87 2.17 -18.72 -21.60
N LEU A 88 1.01 -18.77 -20.96
CA LEU A 88 0.24 -20.00 -20.74
C LEU A 88 -1.25 -19.75 -20.93
N VAL A 89 -1.80 -20.18 -22.07
CA VAL A 89 -3.24 -20.12 -22.34
C VAL A 89 -4.03 -20.97 -21.35
N ASN A 90 -3.53 -22.16 -20.99
CA ASN A 90 -4.12 -23.01 -19.97
C ASN A 90 -3.10 -23.26 -18.85
N ASP A 91 -3.40 -22.79 -17.65
CA ASP A 91 -2.51 -22.82 -16.50
C ASP A 91 -3.23 -23.34 -15.25
N CYS A 92 -2.72 -24.41 -14.66
CA CYS A 92 -3.29 -25.03 -13.46
C CYS A 92 -2.57 -24.58 -12.16
N THR A 93 -1.69 -23.59 -12.26
CA THR A 93 -0.98 -22.97 -11.13
C THR A 93 -1.67 -21.68 -10.67
N ALA A 94 -1.46 -21.31 -9.41
CA ALA A 94 -2.05 -20.12 -8.82
C ALA A 94 -1.04 -18.97 -8.83
N HIS A 95 -1.46 -17.81 -9.32
CA HIS A 95 -0.69 -16.55 -9.31
C HIS A 95 -1.17 -15.57 -8.22
N SER A 96 -2.06 -16.02 -7.35
CA SER A 96 -2.49 -15.29 -6.18
C SER A 96 -2.66 -16.27 -5.02
N VAL A 97 -2.36 -15.80 -3.81
CA VAL A 97 -2.57 -16.54 -2.58
C VAL A 97 -3.18 -15.64 -1.51
N GLU A 98 -3.95 -16.24 -0.62
CA GLU A 98 -4.33 -15.67 0.66
C GLU A 98 -3.47 -16.31 1.75
N TYR A 99 -2.70 -15.50 2.45
CA TYR A 99 -1.90 -15.90 3.60
C TYR A 99 -2.66 -15.61 4.89
N ASP A 100 -2.84 -16.63 5.72
CA ASP A 100 -3.42 -16.52 7.06
C ASP A 100 -2.31 -16.34 8.09
N VAL A 101 -2.27 -15.15 8.72
CA VAL A 101 -1.22 -14.79 9.68
C VAL A 101 -1.32 -15.64 10.94
N ALA A 102 -2.54 -15.96 11.39
CA ALA A 102 -2.74 -16.67 12.66
C ALA A 102 -2.30 -18.13 12.59
N THR A 103 -2.55 -18.79 11.46
CA THR A 103 -2.20 -20.20 11.24
C THR A 103 -0.89 -20.39 10.48
N ASN A 104 -0.25 -19.30 10.03
CA ASN A 104 0.95 -19.31 9.19
C ASN A 104 0.79 -20.22 7.95
N SER A 105 -0.34 -20.11 7.26
CA SER A 105 -0.70 -20.98 6.13
C SER A 105 -1.13 -20.20 4.90
N VAL A 106 -0.93 -20.78 3.70
CA VAL A 106 -1.32 -20.17 2.42
C VAL A 106 -2.47 -20.93 1.75
N ARG A 107 -3.37 -20.19 1.12
CA ARG A 107 -4.46 -20.71 0.29
C ARG A 107 -4.34 -20.15 -1.14
N PRO A 108 -4.29 -20.99 -2.19
CA PRO A 108 -4.28 -20.51 -3.57
C PRO A 108 -5.59 -19.81 -3.95
N LEU A 109 -5.48 -18.72 -4.72
CA LEU A 109 -6.56 -17.95 -5.33
C LEU A 109 -6.39 -17.92 -6.84
N MET A 110 -7.49 -17.88 -7.58
CA MET A 110 -7.47 -17.80 -9.03
C MET A 110 -7.67 -16.35 -9.48
N VAL A 111 -6.61 -15.74 -9.98
CA VAL A 111 -6.69 -14.51 -10.76
C VAL A 111 -6.73 -14.87 -12.25
N LEU A 112 -7.63 -14.24 -13.01
CA LEU A 112 -7.85 -14.55 -14.42
C LEU A 112 -6.96 -13.70 -15.32
N THR A 113 -7.02 -12.37 -15.17
CA THR A 113 -6.31 -11.43 -16.06
C THR A 113 -4.99 -10.95 -15.45
N ASP A 114 -4.05 -10.47 -16.27
CA ASP A 114 -2.69 -10.11 -15.80
C ASP A 114 -2.64 -8.87 -14.89
N THR A 115 -2.19 -9.06 -13.64
CA THR A 115 -2.12 -8.01 -12.62
C THR A 115 -0.85 -7.16 -12.68
N TRP A 116 0.06 -7.42 -13.62
CA TRP A 116 1.37 -6.79 -13.65
C TRP A 116 1.30 -5.26 -13.64
N CYS A 117 1.91 -4.65 -12.61
CA CYS A 117 1.93 -3.20 -12.37
C CYS A 117 0.52 -2.57 -12.29
N SER A 118 -0.40 -3.31 -11.73
CA SER A 118 -1.70 -2.80 -11.30
C SER A 118 -1.60 -1.99 -10.00
N SER A 119 -2.73 -1.51 -9.51
CA SER A 119 -2.84 -0.88 -8.20
C SER A 119 -4.19 -1.13 -7.57
N GLY A 120 -4.34 -0.90 -6.28
CA GLY A 120 -5.58 -1.19 -5.57
C GLY A 120 -5.72 -0.46 -4.25
N ALA A 121 -6.90 -0.59 -3.65
CA ALA A 121 -7.22 -0.10 -2.31
C ALA A 121 -8.29 -0.99 -1.68
N VAL A 122 -8.34 -1.02 -0.34
CA VAL A 122 -9.43 -1.66 0.41
C VAL A 122 -10.56 -0.66 0.62
N MET A 123 -11.75 -1.04 0.19
CA MET A 123 -12.97 -0.25 0.30
C MET A 123 -13.54 -0.30 1.73
N PRO A 124 -14.43 0.64 2.12
CA PRO A 124 -15.02 0.66 3.47
C PRO A 124 -15.75 -0.61 3.87
N ASP A 125 -16.29 -1.35 2.89
CA ASP A 125 -16.97 -2.63 3.13
C ASP A 125 -16.00 -3.83 3.28
N GLY A 126 -14.69 -3.56 3.31
CA GLY A 126 -13.63 -4.55 3.44
C GLY A 126 -13.24 -5.26 2.13
N THR A 127 -13.82 -4.88 1.00
CA THR A 127 -13.46 -5.45 -0.31
C THR A 127 -12.17 -4.84 -0.82
N LEU A 128 -11.18 -5.67 -1.17
CA LEU A 128 -10.01 -5.25 -1.93
C LEU A 128 -10.42 -5.01 -3.39
N VAL A 129 -10.27 -3.77 -3.84
CA VAL A 129 -10.42 -3.36 -5.23
C VAL A 129 -9.04 -3.21 -5.83
N GLN A 130 -8.70 -4.08 -6.77
CA GLN A 130 -7.52 -3.98 -7.61
C GLN A 130 -7.95 -3.53 -9.02
N THR A 131 -7.15 -2.69 -9.67
CA THR A 131 -7.49 -2.06 -10.94
C THR A 131 -6.29 -2.01 -11.87
N GLY A 132 -6.55 -2.22 -13.16
CA GLY A 132 -5.53 -2.18 -14.19
C GLY A 132 -4.61 -3.39 -14.17
N GLY A 133 -3.49 -3.28 -14.85
CA GLY A 133 -2.59 -4.39 -15.11
C GLY A 133 -1.95 -4.27 -16.49
N TYR A 134 -1.38 -5.38 -16.95
CA TYR A 134 -0.81 -5.48 -18.29
C TYR A 134 -1.76 -6.23 -19.22
N ASN A 135 -1.56 -6.09 -20.54
CA ASN A 135 -2.32 -6.79 -21.56
C ASN A 135 -3.85 -6.71 -21.36
N ASP A 136 -4.50 -7.84 -21.12
CA ASP A 136 -5.94 -8.04 -20.90
C ASP A 136 -6.43 -7.53 -19.52
N GLY A 137 -5.50 -7.29 -18.59
CA GLY A 137 -5.75 -6.70 -17.28
C GLY A 137 -5.87 -5.18 -17.27
N ASP A 138 -5.50 -4.49 -18.35
CA ASP A 138 -5.27 -3.04 -18.32
C ASP A 138 -6.54 -2.18 -18.19
N HIS A 139 -7.72 -2.74 -18.45
CA HIS A 139 -9.04 -2.15 -18.16
C HIS A 139 -9.81 -2.90 -17.07
N THR A 140 -9.20 -3.88 -16.43
CA THR A 140 -9.88 -4.80 -15.51
C THR A 140 -9.97 -4.20 -14.11
N VAL A 141 -11.09 -4.48 -13.43
CA VAL A 141 -11.23 -4.30 -11.98
C VAL A 141 -11.42 -5.67 -11.34
N ARG A 142 -10.56 -6.02 -10.38
CA ARG A 142 -10.60 -7.28 -9.64
C ARG A 142 -11.03 -7.00 -8.22
N LEU A 143 -12.02 -7.75 -7.76
CA LEU A 143 -12.63 -7.59 -6.45
C LEU A 143 -12.37 -8.83 -5.61
N TYR A 144 -11.77 -8.65 -4.45
CA TYR A 144 -11.60 -9.72 -3.47
C TYR A 144 -12.30 -9.35 -2.17
N LYS A 145 -13.29 -10.15 -1.78
CA LYS A 145 -14.00 -10.01 -0.52
C LYS A 145 -13.74 -11.25 0.33
N PRO A 146 -13.09 -11.11 1.50
CA PRO A 146 -12.78 -12.27 2.35
C PRO A 146 -14.07 -12.90 2.89
N CYS A 147 -14.00 -14.19 3.17
CA CYS A 147 -15.08 -15.04 3.62
C CYS A 147 -14.58 -15.98 4.72
N THR A 148 -15.51 -16.54 5.51
CA THR A 148 -15.16 -17.41 6.65
C THR A 148 -14.98 -18.87 6.29
N ASN A 149 -15.55 -19.32 5.18
CA ASN A 149 -15.57 -20.73 4.74
C ASN A 149 -14.53 -21.03 3.65
N ASN A 150 -13.60 -20.12 3.39
CA ASN A 150 -12.56 -20.24 2.36
C ASN A 150 -13.08 -20.48 0.92
N SER A 151 -14.34 -20.15 0.63
CA SER A 151 -14.93 -20.32 -0.71
C SER A 151 -14.87 -19.07 -1.60
N CYS A 152 -14.30 -17.97 -1.09
CA CYS A 152 -14.13 -16.71 -1.79
C CYS A 152 -12.91 -16.75 -2.69
N ASP A 153 -13.06 -16.12 -3.84
CA ASP A 153 -12.04 -15.99 -4.88
C ASP A 153 -12.18 -14.60 -5.53
N TRP A 154 -11.27 -14.27 -6.43
CA TRP A 154 -11.34 -13.02 -7.19
C TRP A 154 -12.60 -12.98 -8.07
N ARG A 155 -13.26 -11.82 -8.10
CA ARG A 155 -14.29 -11.50 -9.08
C ARG A 155 -13.78 -10.38 -9.98
N GLU A 156 -13.65 -10.68 -11.27
CA GLU A 156 -13.12 -9.73 -12.24
C GLU A 156 -14.22 -9.09 -13.09
N ILE A 157 -14.06 -7.81 -13.37
CA ILE A 157 -14.94 -7.00 -14.20
C ILE A 157 -14.10 -6.43 -15.33
N ASN A 158 -14.33 -6.91 -16.55
CA ASN A 158 -13.60 -6.48 -17.74
C ASN A 158 -14.59 -6.16 -18.89
N PRO A 159 -14.63 -4.92 -19.42
CA PRO A 159 -13.93 -3.74 -18.91
C PRO A 159 -14.62 -3.16 -17.66
N GLY A 160 -13.84 -2.96 -16.59
CA GLY A 160 -14.28 -2.24 -15.39
C GLY A 160 -13.88 -0.76 -15.42
N LEU A 161 -12.74 -0.46 -16.05
CA LEU A 161 -12.19 0.89 -16.23
C LEU A 161 -12.53 1.46 -17.62
N THR A 162 -12.46 2.77 -17.73
CA THR A 162 -12.69 3.50 -18.99
C THR A 162 -11.40 3.68 -19.77
N GLN A 163 -10.30 3.90 -19.04
CA GLN A 163 -8.98 4.09 -19.59
C GLN A 163 -8.08 2.93 -19.19
N ARG A 164 -7.11 2.67 -20.04
CA ARG A 164 -5.99 1.78 -19.73
C ARG A 164 -5.27 2.26 -18.47
N ARG A 165 -5.12 1.40 -17.47
CA ARG A 165 -4.36 1.66 -16.24
C ARG A 165 -3.25 0.63 -16.09
N TRP A 166 -2.02 1.06 -16.35
CA TRP A 166 -0.80 0.30 -16.12
C TRP A 166 0.21 1.21 -15.45
N TYR A 167 0.75 0.85 -14.27
CA TYR A 167 1.46 1.76 -13.36
C TYR A 167 0.61 2.97 -12.88
N ALA A 168 -0.69 2.78 -12.71
CA ALA A 168 -1.58 3.78 -12.11
C ALA A 168 -1.51 3.72 -10.58
N THR A 169 -2.04 4.72 -9.88
CA THR A 169 -2.13 4.76 -8.42
C THR A 169 -3.58 4.83 -7.96
N ASN A 170 -3.92 4.08 -6.91
CA ASN A 170 -5.24 4.08 -6.30
C ASN A 170 -5.20 4.68 -4.89
N HIS A 171 -6.21 5.49 -4.56
CA HIS A 171 -6.46 5.93 -3.18
C HIS A 171 -7.95 5.84 -2.86
N ILE A 172 -8.28 5.33 -1.67
CA ILE A 172 -9.66 5.37 -1.17
C ILE A 172 -10.02 6.80 -0.77
N LEU A 173 -11.25 7.22 -1.06
CA LEU A 173 -11.77 8.55 -0.77
C LEU A 173 -12.76 8.51 0.40
N PRO A 174 -13.02 9.67 1.04
CA PRO A 174 -13.94 9.77 2.16
C PRO A 174 -15.38 9.37 1.83
N ASP A 175 -15.78 9.52 0.56
CA ASP A 175 -17.11 9.13 0.07
C ASP A 175 -17.22 7.63 -0.23
N GLY A 176 -16.18 6.86 0.08
CA GLY A 176 -16.12 5.42 -0.10
C GLY A 176 -15.82 4.97 -1.54
N ARG A 177 -15.47 5.88 -2.46
CA ARG A 177 -14.94 5.51 -3.80
C ARG A 177 -13.41 5.44 -3.77
N ALA A 178 -12.81 4.72 -4.70
CA ALA A 178 -11.39 4.82 -5.02
C ALA A 178 -11.19 5.79 -6.20
N ILE A 179 -10.21 6.68 -6.09
CA ILE A 179 -9.66 7.41 -7.23
C ILE A 179 -8.53 6.59 -7.86
N VAL A 180 -8.55 6.46 -9.18
CA VAL A 180 -7.52 5.80 -10.00
C VAL A 180 -6.84 6.85 -10.84
N VAL A 181 -5.58 7.17 -10.53
CA VAL A 181 -4.85 8.31 -11.11
C VAL A 181 -3.73 7.83 -12.01
N GLY A 182 -3.65 8.43 -13.19
CA GLY A 182 -2.52 8.25 -14.09
C GLY A 182 -2.41 6.84 -14.64
N GLY A 183 -1.17 6.35 -14.75
CA GLY A 183 -0.80 5.21 -15.56
C GLY A 183 0.15 5.64 -16.69
N ARG A 184 0.89 4.69 -17.25
CA ARG A 184 1.86 4.96 -18.32
C ARG A 184 1.16 5.63 -19.50
N ARG A 185 1.55 6.88 -19.78
CA ARG A 185 0.97 7.77 -20.82
C ARG A 185 -0.48 8.21 -20.55
N GLN A 186 -0.96 8.08 -19.31
CA GLN A 186 -2.28 8.56 -18.89
C GLN A 186 -2.12 9.84 -18.05
N HIS A 187 -2.79 10.91 -18.48
CA HIS A 187 -2.74 12.23 -17.84
C HIS A 187 -4.09 12.60 -17.22
N ASN A 188 -4.82 11.60 -16.71
CA ASN A 188 -6.20 11.72 -16.26
C ASN A 188 -6.47 10.79 -15.07
N TYR A 189 -7.64 10.93 -14.45
CA TYR A 189 -8.11 10.01 -13.41
C TYR A 189 -9.55 9.57 -13.65
N GLU A 190 -9.96 8.50 -12.96
CA GLU A 190 -11.35 8.05 -12.90
C GLU A 190 -11.67 7.49 -11.50
N PHE A 191 -12.95 7.28 -11.22
CA PHE A 191 -13.40 6.76 -9.92
C PHE A 191 -14.00 5.36 -10.05
N TYR A 192 -13.83 4.56 -9.00
CA TYR A 192 -14.48 3.26 -8.82
C TYR A 192 -15.11 3.14 -7.42
N PRO A 193 -16.33 2.60 -7.25
CA PRO A 193 -17.29 2.27 -8.30
C PRO A 193 -17.78 3.55 -9.00
N LYS A 194 -18.29 3.37 -10.23
CA LYS A 194 -18.87 4.47 -11.01
C LYS A 194 -20.25 4.81 -10.43
N THR A 195 -20.48 6.07 -10.08
CA THR A 195 -21.66 6.55 -9.34
C THR A 195 -22.97 6.56 -10.15
N SER A 196 -22.93 6.34 -11.47
CA SER A 196 -24.14 6.26 -12.29
C SER A 196 -23.93 5.41 -13.55
N ARG A 197 -24.91 4.56 -13.87
CA ARG A 197 -25.02 3.88 -15.19
C ARG A 197 -25.43 4.83 -16.31
N LEU A 198 -25.94 6.03 -15.97
CA LEU A 198 -26.58 6.98 -16.90
C LEU A 198 -25.70 8.18 -17.26
N ILE A 199 -24.50 8.30 -16.67
CA ILE A 199 -23.52 9.33 -17.04
C ILE A 199 -22.38 8.61 -17.78
N PRO A 200 -22.06 8.99 -19.03
CA PRO A 200 -21.08 8.26 -19.85
C PRO A 200 -19.74 8.26 -19.12
N ARG A 201 -19.23 7.04 -18.82
CA ARG A 201 -17.89 6.67 -18.35
C ARG A 201 -16.92 7.86 -18.22
N THR A 202 -17.15 8.73 -17.24
CA THR A 202 -16.54 10.06 -17.30
C THR A 202 -15.17 9.95 -16.68
N VAL A 203 -14.15 9.95 -17.52
CA VAL A 203 -12.80 10.34 -17.13
C VAL A 203 -12.93 11.71 -16.47
N VAL A 204 -12.53 11.82 -15.21
CA VAL A 204 -12.64 13.09 -14.48
C VAL A 204 -11.30 13.82 -14.61
N ARG A 205 -11.44 15.07 -15.08
CA ARG A 205 -10.49 16.20 -15.22
C ARG A 205 -8.98 15.90 -15.23
N THR A 206 -8.28 16.45 -16.22
CA THR A 206 -6.82 16.58 -16.21
C THR A 206 -6.37 17.44 -15.02
N TYR A 207 -5.43 16.96 -14.21
CA TYR A 207 -4.72 17.83 -13.26
C TYR A 207 -3.89 18.86 -14.06
N PRO A 208 -3.67 20.08 -13.54
CA PRO A 208 -2.71 20.99 -14.15
C PRO A 208 -1.37 20.26 -14.27
N TYR A 209 -0.87 20.13 -15.50
CA TYR A 209 0.43 19.57 -15.76
C TYR A 209 1.46 20.33 -14.92
N ARG A 210 2.10 19.63 -13.99
CA ARG A 210 3.19 20.19 -13.21
C ARG A 210 4.42 20.31 -14.10
N VAL A 211 4.95 21.52 -14.18
CA VAL A 211 6.34 21.75 -14.54
C VAL A 211 7.19 21.11 -13.43
N GLY A 212 7.88 20.02 -13.74
CA GLY A 212 8.72 19.29 -12.78
C GLY A 212 9.06 17.88 -13.25
N ASP A 213 9.83 17.15 -12.44
CA ASP A 213 10.20 15.77 -12.75
C ASP A 213 9.02 14.79 -12.60
N PRO A 214 8.97 13.74 -13.45
CA PRO A 214 7.92 12.74 -13.41
C PRO A 214 7.93 11.93 -12.10
N ARG A 215 6.74 11.51 -11.65
CA ARG A 215 6.56 10.66 -10.46
C ARG A 215 6.05 9.26 -10.79
N SER A 216 5.40 9.07 -11.93
CA SER A 216 4.97 7.75 -12.39
C SER A 216 6.12 6.98 -13.03
N TYR A 217 5.96 5.68 -13.21
CA TYR A 217 6.95 4.82 -13.86
C TYR A 217 7.48 5.42 -15.17
N PRO A 218 8.80 5.39 -15.42
CA PRO A 218 9.86 4.70 -14.66
C PRO A 218 10.46 5.52 -13.50
N SER A 219 9.92 6.70 -13.21
CA SER A 219 10.43 7.52 -12.11
C SER A 219 10.03 6.99 -10.74
N THR A 220 8.82 6.46 -10.58
CA THR A 220 8.36 5.73 -9.39
C THR A 220 8.64 6.47 -8.06
N GLY A 221 7.97 7.61 -7.89
CA GLY A 221 7.73 8.21 -6.58
C GLY A 221 6.59 7.51 -5.85
N SER A 222 6.54 7.70 -4.54
CA SER A 222 5.56 7.07 -3.65
C SER A 222 4.46 8.08 -3.32
N ALA A 223 3.23 7.62 -3.10
CA ALA A 223 2.10 8.48 -2.75
C ALA A 223 1.26 7.89 -1.62
N VAL A 224 0.69 8.76 -0.78
CA VAL A 224 -0.25 8.37 0.28
C VAL A 224 -1.33 9.43 0.42
N LEU A 225 -2.56 8.98 0.72
CA LEU A 225 -3.61 9.87 1.22
C LEU A 225 -3.39 10.08 2.71
N LEU A 226 -3.20 11.32 3.14
CA LEU A 226 -3.02 11.66 4.53
C LEU A 226 -4.34 11.49 5.30
N PRO A 227 -4.28 11.13 6.59
CA PRO A 227 -5.48 10.95 7.40
C PRO A 227 -6.24 12.26 7.55
N MET A 228 -7.56 12.17 7.48
CA MET A 228 -8.42 13.26 7.91
C MET A 228 -8.47 13.25 9.44
N THR A 229 -7.97 14.30 10.05
CA THR A 229 -8.17 14.58 11.48
C THR A 229 -9.51 15.30 11.69
N GLU A 230 -10.01 15.37 12.92
CA GLU A 230 -11.21 16.16 13.25
C GLU A 230 -11.08 17.62 12.78
N ASN A 231 -9.86 18.19 12.86
CA ASN A 231 -9.54 19.55 12.42
C ASN A 231 -9.42 19.70 10.90
N SER A 232 -9.40 18.60 10.15
CA SER A 232 -9.34 18.57 8.69
C SER A 232 -10.49 17.74 8.11
N ALA A 233 -11.62 17.68 8.83
CA ALA A 233 -12.79 16.94 8.44
C ALA A 233 -13.24 17.37 7.04
N GLY A 234 -13.13 16.45 6.08
CA GLY A 234 -13.47 16.70 4.68
C GLY A 234 -12.35 17.28 3.80
N SER A 235 -11.12 17.51 4.29
CA SER A 235 -9.97 17.86 3.45
C SER A 235 -9.14 16.61 3.11
N ALA A 236 -9.15 16.20 1.84
CA ALA A 236 -8.39 15.08 1.34
C ALA A 236 -7.02 15.58 0.85
N GLU A 237 -5.96 15.31 1.62
CA GLU A 237 -4.60 15.70 1.24
C GLU A 237 -3.80 14.50 0.73
N VAL A 238 -3.22 14.60 -0.47
CA VAL A 238 -2.31 13.60 -1.02
C VAL A 238 -0.88 14.09 -0.90
N LEU A 239 0.01 13.26 -0.36
CA LEU A 239 1.45 13.49 -0.33
C LEU A 239 2.12 12.56 -1.34
N VAL A 240 2.93 13.12 -2.24
CA VAL A 240 3.74 12.39 -3.22
C VAL A 240 5.20 12.71 -3.00
N CYS A 241 6.06 11.70 -2.85
CA CYS A 241 7.45 11.86 -2.49
C CYS A 241 8.39 11.09 -3.42
N GLY A 242 9.53 11.70 -3.74
CA GLY A 242 10.63 11.03 -4.43
C GLY A 242 10.34 10.61 -5.87
N GLY A 243 11.09 9.62 -6.34
CA GLY A 243 11.13 9.18 -7.73
C GLY A 243 12.40 9.64 -8.45
N ALA A 244 12.57 9.27 -9.72
CA ALA A 244 13.75 9.60 -10.51
C ALA A 244 13.52 10.82 -11.43
N PRO A 245 14.56 11.65 -11.66
CA PRO A 245 14.48 12.75 -12.62
C PRO A 245 14.11 12.30 -14.04
N LYS A 246 13.60 13.22 -14.86
CA LYS A 246 13.30 12.96 -16.27
C LYS A 246 14.57 12.47 -16.98
N GLY A 247 14.46 11.35 -17.70
CA GLY A 247 15.60 10.75 -18.42
C GLY A 247 16.54 9.91 -17.55
N ALA A 248 16.29 9.77 -16.25
CA ALA A 248 17.08 8.90 -15.37
C ALA A 248 17.02 7.43 -15.81
N TYR A 249 15.87 6.93 -16.28
CA TYR A 249 15.73 5.59 -16.83
C TYR A 249 16.66 5.34 -18.02
N LEU A 250 16.66 6.24 -19.02
CA LEU A 250 17.53 6.13 -20.18
C LEU A 250 19.01 6.25 -19.79
N SER A 251 19.33 7.10 -18.82
CA SER A 251 20.69 7.21 -18.29
C SER A 251 21.13 5.91 -17.61
N ALA A 252 20.25 5.30 -16.81
CA ALA A 252 20.53 4.07 -16.07
C ALA A 252 20.73 2.87 -17.02
N MET A 253 19.95 2.79 -18.10
CA MET A 253 20.14 1.81 -19.18
C MET A 253 21.53 1.92 -19.84
N ASN A 254 22.13 3.12 -19.83
CA ASN A 254 23.49 3.37 -20.31
C ASN A 254 24.55 3.31 -19.19
N GLY A 255 24.23 2.68 -18.05
CA GLY A 255 25.15 2.50 -16.92
C GLY A 255 25.36 3.77 -16.06
N ARG A 256 24.61 4.86 -16.32
CA ARG A 256 24.73 6.12 -15.56
C ARG A 256 23.54 6.33 -14.62
N PHE A 257 23.78 6.19 -13.32
CA PHE A 257 22.74 6.25 -12.29
C PHE A 257 22.63 7.65 -11.68
N VAL A 258 21.62 8.39 -12.11
CA VAL A 258 21.36 9.77 -11.64
C VAL A 258 20.77 9.74 -10.23
N THR A 259 21.12 10.69 -9.37
CA THR A 259 20.53 10.85 -8.04
C THR A 259 19.01 10.96 -8.14
N ALA A 260 18.29 10.26 -7.26
CA ALA A 260 16.85 10.33 -7.17
C ALA A 260 16.40 11.70 -6.63
N LEU A 261 15.10 11.96 -6.67
CA LEU A 261 14.49 13.16 -6.11
C LEU A 261 14.33 13.00 -4.60
N ASP A 262 14.63 14.06 -3.87
CA ASP A 262 14.29 14.25 -2.46
C ASP A 262 13.03 15.11 -2.27
N THR A 263 12.45 15.62 -3.36
CA THR A 263 11.28 16.49 -3.30
C THR A 263 10.00 15.71 -3.04
N CYS A 264 9.18 16.25 -2.14
CA CYS A 264 7.81 15.87 -1.87
C CYS A 264 6.84 16.99 -2.27
N ALA A 265 5.64 16.58 -2.66
CA ALA A 265 4.59 17.43 -3.16
C ALA A 265 3.28 17.05 -2.44
N LYS A 266 2.68 18.01 -1.72
CA LYS A 266 1.40 17.84 -1.07
C LYS A 266 0.32 18.64 -1.80
N ILE A 267 -0.86 18.06 -1.99
CA ILE A 267 -2.01 18.72 -2.63
C ILE A 267 -3.29 18.40 -1.88
N ARG A 268 -4.18 19.37 -1.76
CA ARG A 268 -5.56 19.16 -1.33
C ARG A 268 -6.41 18.88 -2.54
N ILE A 269 -6.84 17.63 -2.73
CA ILE A 269 -7.48 17.21 -3.99
C ILE A 269 -8.93 17.66 -4.13
N ASN A 270 -9.53 18.11 -3.03
CA ASN A 270 -10.92 18.55 -2.98
C ASN A 270 -11.08 20.08 -2.83
N ASP A 271 -9.97 20.82 -2.85
CA ASP A 271 -10.01 22.28 -2.92
C ASP A 271 -10.53 22.72 -4.30
N PRO A 272 -11.32 23.80 -4.39
CA PRO A 272 -11.86 24.29 -5.66
C PRO A 272 -10.77 24.73 -6.65
N ASN A 273 -9.62 25.17 -6.12
CA ASN A 273 -8.41 25.45 -6.88
C ASN A 273 -7.22 24.76 -6.20
N PRO A 274 -6.93 23.50 -6.52
CA PRO A 274 -5.99 22.71 -5.76
C PRO A 274 -4.55 23.12 -6.08
N GLU A 275 -3.84 23.60 -5.07
CA GLU A 275 -2.44 24.01 -5.17
C GLU A 275 -1.52 23.00 -4.51
N TRP A 276 -0.29 22.99 -4.99
CA TRP A 276 0.71 22.09 -4.49
C TRP A 276 1.75 22.79 -3.60
N VAL A 277 1.98 22.21 -2.42
CA VAL A 277 3.02 22.63 -1.49
C VAL A 277 4.22 21.68 -1.61
N MET A 278 5.40 22.24 -1.83
CA MET A 278 6.64 21.46 -1.94
C MET A 278 7.34 21.37 -0.59
N GLU A 279 7.87 20.20 -0.28
CA GLU A 279 8.73 19.95 0.87
C GLU A 279 9.94 19.10 0.42
N THR A 280 11.02 19.08 1.21
CA THR A 280 12.23 18.31 0.89
C THR A 280 12.46 17.23 1.93
N MET A 281 12.58 15.98 1.48
CA MET A 281 12.96 14.86 2.31
C MET A 281 14.43 14.99 2.74
N PRO A 282 14.81 14.36 3.87
CA PRO A 282 16.21 14.35 4.32
C PRO A 282 17.18 13.64 3.36
N MET A 283 16.67 12.82 2.44
CA MET A 283 17.47 12.09 1.44
C MET A 283 16.65 11.77 0.19
N PRO A 284 17.30 11.65 -0.97
CA PRO A 284 16.66 11.25 -2.21
C PRO A 284 16.21 9.79 -2.18
N ARG A 285 15.05 9.49 -2.77
CA ARG A 285 14.49 8.12 -2.78
C ARG A 285 13.66 7.87 -4.04
N VAL A 286 13.98 6.83 -4.79
CA VAL A 286 13.16 6.24 -5.86
C VAL A 286 12.71 4.84 -5.45
N MET A 287 11.50 4.43 -5.86
CA MET A 287 10.90 3.14 -5.46
C MET A 287 10.79 3.00 -3.92
N GLY A 288 10.48 4.10 -3.23
CA GLY A 288 10.17 4.04 -1.81
C GLY A 288 8.77 3.47 -1.56
N ASP A 289 8.53 3.01 -0.35
CA ASP A 289 7.20 2.70 0.16
C ASP A 289 6.78 3.74 1.19
N MET A 290 5.51 4.15 1.16
CA MET A 290 4.92 5.07 2.13
C MET A 290 3.78 4.35 2.86
N VAL A 291 3.98 4.10 4.16
CA VAL A 291 3.05 3.35 5.01
C VAL A 291 2.44 4.30 6.02
N LEU A 292 1.11 4.32 6.11
CA LEU A 292 0.41 5.08 7.13
C LEU A 292 0.49 4.36 8.48
N LEU A 293 0.93 5.09 9.51
CA LEU A 293 1.03 4.58 10.88
C LEU A 293 -0.25 4.88 11.68
N PRO A 294 -0.56 4.11 12.74
CA PRO A 294 -1.78 4.30 13.55
C PRO A 294 -1.87 5.69 14.22
N ASN A 295 -0.74 6.36 14.40
CA ASN A 295 -0.65 7.72 14.95
C ASN A 295 -0.77 8.81 13.88
N ALA A 296 -1.30 8.47 12.69
CA ALA A 296 -1.48 9.36 11.54
C ALA A 296 -0.18 9.90 10.90
N ASN A 297 1.00 9.42 11.32
CA ASN A 297 2.25 9.71 10.64
C ASN A 297 2.46 8.78 9.45
N VAL A 298 3.36 9.15 8.55
CA VAL A 298 3.72 8.33 7.38
C VAL A 298 5.16 7.84 7.53
N LEU A 299 5.35 6.53 7.47
CA LEU A 299 6.66 5.90 7.41
C LEU A 299 7.10 5.74 5.96
N ILE A 300 8.25 6.29 5.60
CA ILE A 300 8.88 6.18 4.28
C ILE A 300 10.08 5.24 4.39
N ILE A 301 10.02 4.10 3.70
CA ILE A 301 11.03 3.03 3.74
C ILE A 301 11.37 2.55 2.32
N ASN A 302 12.32 1.61 2.21
CA ASN A 302 12.74 0.96 0.96
C ASN A 302 13.27 1.91 -0.12
N GLY A 303 13.60 1.37 -1.29
CA GLY A 303 14.04 2.17 -2.43
C GLY A 303 15.52 2.52 -2.45
N ALA A 304 15.89 3.31 -3.46
CA ALA A 304 17.26 3.62 -3.83
C ALA A 304 17.49 5.14 -3.91
N GLY A 305 18.71 5.59 -3.64
CA GLY A 305 19.10 7.00 -3.68
C GLY A 305 19.47 7.48 -5.08
N SER A 306 19.63 6.56 -6.04
CA SER A 306 19.96 6.86 -7.44
C SER A 306 19.48 5.78 -8.40
N GLY A 307 19.35 6.13 -9.67
CA GLY A 307 18.86 5.26 -10.73
C GLY A 307 17.39 5.52 -11.08
N ALA A 308 16.70 4.48 -11.51
CA ALA A 308 15.28 4.51 -11.88
C ALA A 308 14.63 3.16 -11.60
N ALA A 309 13.30 3.08 -11.70
CA ALA A 309 12.61 1.80 -11.74
C ALA A 309 12.78 1.12 -13.10
N GLY A 310 12.67 -0.21 -13.11
CA GLY A 310 13.04 -1.06 -14.24
C GLY A 310 14.28 -1.87 -13.89
N TRP A 311 14.22 -3.17 -14.17
CA TRP A 311 15.13 -4.22 -13.68
C TRP A 311 16.59 -3.81 -13.47
N GLU A 312 17.05 -3.91 -12.23
CA GLU A 312 18.45 -3.71 -11.83
C GLU A 312 19.01 -2.31 -12.09
N LEU A 313 18.14 -1.31 -12.24
CA LEU A 313 18.54 0.08 -12.48
C LEU A 313 18.67 0.93 -11.22
N GLY A 314 18.35 0.41 -10.03
CA GLY A 314 18.51 1.10 -8.74
C GLY A 314 19.94 1.02 -8.18
N ARG A 315 20.45 2.11 -7.59
CA ARG A 315 21.76 2.16 -6.91
C ARG A 315 21.67 2.93 -5.60
N LYS A 316 22.58 2.62 -4.66
CA LYS A 316 22.65 3.22 -3.32
C LYS A 316 21.36 2.96 -2.53
N PRO A 317 21.15 1.74 -2.01
CA PRO A 317 19.96 1.41 -1.22
C PRO A 317 19.80 2.39 -0.05
N VAL A 318 18.56 2.85 0.20
CA VAL A 318 18.28 3.80 1.29
C VAL A 318 17.78 3.05 2.51
N LEU A 319 18.72 2.74 3.42
CA LEU A 319 18.45 1.88 4.59
C LEU A 319 17.78 2.60 5.76
N ALA A 320 17.88 3.93 5.82
CA ALA A 320 17.31 4.74 6.88
C ALA A 320 15.84 5.07 6.58
N PRO A 321 14.88 4.67 7.43
CA PRO A 321 13.50 5.12 7.36
C PRO A 321 13.38 6.60 7.69
N VAL A 322 12.39 7.24 7.07
CA VAL A 322 11.98 8.61 7.37
C VAL A 322 10.54 8.61 7.84
N VAL A 323 10.26 9.26 8.97
CA VAL A 323 8.89 9.50 9.42
C VAL A 323 8.48 10.91 9.00
N TYR A 324 7.36 11.02 8.28
CA TYR A 324 6.69 12.27 7.98
C TYR A 324 5.55 12.48 8.98
N ARG A 325 5.55 13.65 9.63
CA ARG A 325 4.58 14.08 10.65
C ARG A 325 3.71 15.20 10.07
N PRO A 326 2.50 14.90 9.55
CA PRO A 326 1.69 15.87 8.81
C PRO A 326 1.30 17.11 9.63
N THR A 327 1.14 16.94 10.94
CA THR A 327 0.70 17.97 11.89
C THR A 327 1.81 18.95 12.28
N ASN A 328 3.08 18.63 12.00
CA ASN A 328 4.18 19.51 12.35
C ASN A 328 4.23 20.73 11.41
N PRO A 329 4.82 21.86 11.85
CA PRO A 329 5.12 22.99 10.98
C PRO A 329 5.96 22.59 9.76
N LEU A 330 5.78 23.28 8.63
CA LEU A 330 6.61 23.10 7.43
C LEU A 330 8.09 23.22 7.79
N GLY A 331 8.92 22.35 7.22
CA GLY A 331 10.36 22.26 7.53
C GLY A 331 10.71 21.39 8.74
N SER A 332 9.73 21.00 9.57
CA SER A 332 9.93 20.12 10.74
C SER A 332 9.16 18.80 10.68
N ARG A 333 8.65 18.45 9.49
CA ARG A 333 7.81 17.27 9.29
C ARG A 333 8.58 15.96 9.09
N PHE A 334 9.81 16.02 8.61
CA PHE A 334 10.60 14.81 8.35
C PHE A 334 11.59 14.53 9.47
N GLU A 335 11.61 13.29 9.92
CA GLU A 335 12.53 12.80 10.96
C GLU A 335 13.16 11.49 10.50
N VAL A 336 14.50 11.41 10.52
CA VAL A 336 15.23 10.18 10.18
C VAL A 336 15.27 9.28 11.41
N THR A 337 14.79 8.05 11.28
CA THR A 337 14.81 7.09 12.38
C THR A 337 16.17 6.43 12.53
N LYS A 338 16.46 5.90 13.72
CA LYS A 338 17.76 5.27 14.04
C LYS A 338 17.87 3.78 13.67
N PHE A 339 16.76 3.11 13.35
CA PHE A 339 16.78 1.69 12.98
C PHE A 339 16.99 1.54 11.46
N GLN A 340 17.67 0.47 11.04
CA GLN A 340 17.89 0.18 9.63
C GLN A 340 16.95 -0.94 9.17
N VAL A 341 16.39 -0.79 7.97
CA VAL A 341 15.64 -1.88 7.31
C VAL A 341 16.65 -2.73 6.54
N PRO A 342 16.57 -4.08 6.61
CA PRO A 342 17.39 -4.95 5.76
C PRO A 342 17.18 -4.62 4.27
N GLU A 343 18.21 -4.84 3.44
CA GLU A 343 18.09 -4.71 1.98
C GLU A 343 17.01 -5.66 1.44
N CYS A 344 15.81 -5.14 1.23
CA CYS A 344 14.76 -5.88 0.56
C CYS A 344 14.67 -5.33 -0.89
N TYR A 345 15.38 -5.95 -1.83
CA TYR A 345 15.26 -5.67 -3.28
C TYR A 345 13.93 -6.23 -3.81
N HIS A 346 13.19 -5.47 -4.63
CA HIS A 346 11.79 -5.76 -5.01
C HIS A 346 10.93 -6.19 -3.81
N SER A 347 10.87 -5.34 -2.82
CA SER A 347 10.15 -5.63 -1.59
C SER A 347 8.93 -4.79 -1.43
N THR A 348 8.03 -5.32 -0.65
CA THR A 348 6.86 -4.62 -0.19
C THR A 348 6.79 -4.82 1.31
N ALA A 349 6.46 -3.73 1.99
CA ALA A 349 6.30 -3.71 3.43
C ALA A 349 4.85 -3.36 3.76
N LEU A 350 4.23 -4.13 4.64
CA LEU A 350 2.90 -3.85 5.16
C LEU A 350 2.96 -3.81 6.69
N LEU A 351 2.12 -2.95 7.28
CA LEU A 351 1.93 -2.91 8.72
C LEU A 351 0.83 -3.90 9.11
N LEU A 352 1.17 -4.86 9.96
CA LEU A 352 0.24 -5.80 10.57
C LEU A 352 -0.54 -5.12 11.69
N ARG A 353 -1.71 -5.66 12.03
CA ARG A 353 -2.61 -5.08 13.04
C ARG A 353 -1.99 -4.97 14.43
N ASP A 354 -1.08 -5.88 14.75
CA ASP A 354 -0.33 -5.87 16.01
C ASP A 354 0.76 -4.78 16.07
N GLY A 355 0.89 -3.97 15.00
CA GLY A 355 1.86 -2.90 14.88
C GLY A 355 3.24 -3.37 14.40
N SER A 356 3.41 -4.66 14.09
CA SER A 356 4.61 -5.17 13.45
C SER A 356 4.62 -4.85 11.95
N SER A 357 5.80 -4.72 11.35
CA SER A 357 5.96 -4.55 9.90
C SER A 357 6.51 -5.83 9.29
N SER A 358 5.86 -6.39 8.28
CA SER A 358 6.40 -7.51 7.51
C SER A 358 7.10 -7.00 6.25
N CYS A 359 8.37 -7.38 6.02
CA CYS A 359 9.05 -7.20 4.74
C CYS A 359 8.98 -8.51 3.96
N TRP A 360 8.47 -8.48 2.73
CA TRP A 360 8.53 -9.62 1.83
C TRP A 360 9.46 -9.31 0.68
N ARG A 361 10.33 -10.27 0.36
CA ARG A 361 11.23 -10.18 -0.78
C ARG A 361 10.57 -10.86 -1.97
N GLN A 362 10.43 -10.16 -3.09
CA GLN A 362 10.23 -10.81 -4.37
C GLN A 362 11.54 -11.50 -4.75
N GLN A 363 11.64 -12.79 -4.48
CA GLN A 363 12.66 -13.62 -5.11
C GLN A 363 12.11 -13.98 -6.48
N SER A 364 12.78 -13.56 -7.56
CA SER A 364 12.48 -14.09 -8.90
C SER A 364 12.46 -15.62 -8.76
N SER A 365 11.28 -16.21 -8.91
CA SER A 365 11.04 -17.64 -8.73
C SER A 365 11.72 -18.49 -9.82
N TYR A 366 12.38 -17.83 -10.77
CA TYR A 366 12.84 -18.44 -12.01
C TYR A 366 14.36 -18.49 -12.03
N PRO A 367 14.97 -19.69 -12.22
CA PRO A 367 16.35 -19.77 -12.64
C PRO A 367 16.48 -19.08 -14.02
N LEU A 368 17.55 -18.30 -14.18
CA LEU A 368 17.97 -17.73 -15.46
C LEU A 368 18.21 -18.81 -16.51
#